data_AF-A0A8X6X913-F1
#
_entry.id   AF-A0A8X6X913-F1
#
_cell.length_a   1.000
_cell.length_b   1.000
_cell.length_c   1.000
_cell.angle_alpha   90.00
_cell.angle_beta   90.00
_cell.angle_gamma   90.00
#
_symmetry.space_group_name_H-M   'P 1'
#
loop_
_entity.id
_entity.type
_entity.pdbx_description
1 polymer ?
#
loop_
_entity_poly.entity_id
_entity_poly.type
_entity_poly.pdbx_seq_one_letter_code
_entity_poly.pdbx_strand_id
1 'polypeptide(L)'
;MYAQKWFNIYSIITPYPNIKDETNITDVMLEKVINVGETYINLSSILKMEPIDMFMMAENFFYSIGMKNMTARFWKNSLIEKPKDGRVVNCHASAHSMVDGKDFR
;
A
#
# COMPACT_ATOMS: atom_id res chain seq x y z
N MET A 1 18.34 -5.21 5.35
CA MET A 1 19.43 -5.32 6.34
C MET A 1 19.67 -6.76 6.78
N TYR A 2 18.64 -7.56 7.09
CA TYR A 2 18.80 -8.91 7.64
C TYR A 2 18.70 -10.08 6.63
N ALA A 3 18.73 -9.82 5.32
CA ALA A 3 18.54 -10.82 4.26
C ALA A 3 17.29 -11.74 4.40
N GLN A 4 16.32 -11.35 5.24
CA GLN A 4 15.09 -12.10 5.52
C GLN A 4 14.12 -12.21 4.33
N LYS A 5 14.33 -11.40 3.28
CA LYS A 5 13.50 -11.35 2.07
C LYS A 5 14.36 -10.94 0.87
N TRP A 6 14.14 -11.54 -0.30
CA TRP A 6 14.96 -11.35 -1.51
C TRP A 6 14.19 -10.73 -2.69
N PHE A 7 12.95 -10.25 -2.50
CA PHE A 7 12.17 -9.66 -3.59
C PHE A 7 12.85 -8.44 -4.25
N ASN A 8 13.62 -7.65 -3.49
CA ASN A 8 14.33 -6.48 -4.02
C ASN A 8 15.43 -6.82 -5.03
N ILE A 9 15.89 -8.07 -5.08
CA ILE A 9 16.90 -8.53 -6.06
C ILE A 9 16.28 -9.35 -7.19
N TYR A 10 14.95 -9.40 -7.28
CA TYR A 10 14.27 -10.22 -8.29
C TYR A 10 14.69 -9.88 -9.72
N SER A 11 14.85 -8.58 -10.02
CA SER A 11 15.26 -8.08 -11.34
C SER A 11 16.62 -8.60 -11.82
N ILE A 12 17.52 -8.97 -10.90
CA ILE A 12 18.86 -9.47 -11.24
C ILE A 12 18.98 -11.00 -11.24
N ILE A 13 18.03 -11.70 -10.61
CA ILE A 13 18.05 -13.18 -10.50
C ILE A 13 16.96 -13.86 -11.34
N THR A 14 16.11 -13.10 -12.02
CA THR A 14 15.02 -13.67 -12.82
C THR A 14 15.57 -14.60 -13.92
N PRO A 15 15.06 -15.83 -14.07
CA PRO A 15 15.52 -16.75 -15.11
C PRO A 15 15.30 -16.24 -16.54
N TYR A 16 14.29 -15.39 -16.74
CA TYR A 16 13.89 -14.88 -18.05
C TYR A 16 13.84 -13.34 -18.04
N PRO A 17 14.99 -12.65 -18.17
CA PRO A 17 15.07 -11.20 -18.01
C PRO A 17 14.34 -10.41 -19.11
N ASN A 18 14.10 -11.04 -20.27
CA ASN A 18 13.41 -10.41 -21.40
C ASN A 18 11.88 -10.47 -21.28
N ILE A 19 11.35 -11.22 -20.31
CA ILE A 19 9.91 -11.25 -20.02
C ILE A 19 9.64 -10.18 -18.97
N LYS A 20 8.73 -9.25 -19.28
CA LYS A 20 8.31 -8.22 -18.32
C LYS A 20 7.70 -8.90 -17.10
N ASP A 21 8.23 -8.56 -15.93
CA ASP A 21 7.64 -9.01 -14.68
C ASP A 21 6.35 -8.22 -14.40
N GLU A 22 5.21 -8.90 -14.51
CA GLU A 22 3.89 -8.32 -14.21
C GLU A 22 3.55 -8.37 -12.71
N THR A 23 4.38 -9.03 -11.89
CA THR A 23 4.12 -9.18 -10.44
C THR A 23 4.54 -7.96 -9.63
N ASN A 24 5.53 -7.20 -10.09
CA ASN A 24 5.92 -5.94 -9.47
C ASN A 24 5.07 -4.78 -10.00
N ILE A 25 4.01 -4.44 -9.26
CA ILE A 25 3.10 -3.34 -9.59
C ILE A 25 3.54 -1.98 -9.01
N THR A 26 4.73 -1.88 -8.41
CA THR A 26 5.18 -0.64 -7.74
C THR A 26 5.19 0.54 -8.70
N ASP A 27 5.68 0.33 -9.92
CA ASP A 27 5.67 1.37 -10.95
C ASP A 27 4.24 1.73 -11.33
N VAL A 28 3.29 0.78 -11.39
CA VAL A 28 1.87 1.08 -11.67
C VAL A 28 1.22 1.86 -10.53
N MET A 29 1.60 1.60 -9.28
CA MET A 29 1.10 2.33 -8.10
C MET A 29 1.67 3.76 -8.03
N LEU A 30 2.89 3.98 -8.53
CA LEU A 30 3.60 5.26 -8.53
C LEU A 30 3.40 6.08 -9.81
N GLU A 31 3.28 5.41 -10.96
CA GLU A 31 3.22 5.98 -12.31
C GLU A 31 1.79 6.27 -12.76
N LYS A 32 1.72 7.37 -13.51
CA LYS A 32 0.53 8.04 -13.99
C LYS A 32 0.09 7.60 -15.39
N VAL A 33 0.62 6.51 -15.95
CA VAL A 33 0.44 6.18 -17.37
C VAL A 33 0.03 4.72 -17.56
N ILE A 34 -1.28 4.52 -17.72
CA ILE A 34 -1.79 3.32 -18.38
C ILE A 34 -1.85 3.67 -19.88
N ASN A 35 -1.09 2.95 -20.71
CA ASN A 35 -1.27 3.02 -22.17
C ASN A 35 -2.54 2.23 -22.53
N VAL A 36 -3.63 2.93 -22.84
CA VAL A 36 -4.84 2.33 -23.43
C VAL A 36 -4.87 2.71 -24.91
N GLY A 37 -4.16 1.94 -25.75
CA GLY A 37 -4.10 2.18 -27.20
C GLY A 37 -3.30 3.41 -27.62
N GLU A 38 -3.77 4.14 -28.65
CA GLU A 38 -3.09 5.33 -29.23
C GLU A 38 -3.40 6.64 -28.49
N THR A 39 -4.17 6.60 -27.40
CA THR A 39 -4.64 7.81 -26.70
C THR A 39 -3.96 7.95 -25.34
N TYR A 40 -3.19 9.02 -25.19
CA TYR A 40 -2.59 9.42 -23.93
C TYR A 40 -3.62 10.21 -23.10
N ILE A 41 -4.33 9.54 -22.18
CA ILE A 41 -5.16 10.23 -21.18
C ILE A 41 -4.33 10.41 -19.93
N ASN A 42 -3.98 11.65 -19.61
CA ASN A 42 -3.23 11.99 -18.42
C ASN A 42 -4.16 11.93 -17.18
N LEU A 43 -4.46 10.72 -16.70
CA LEU A 43 -5.26 10.45 -15.47
C LEU A 43 -4.48 10.74 -14.17
N SER A 44 -3.42 11.53 -14.28
CA SER A 44 -2.38 11.65 -13.27
C SER A 44 -2.80 12.31 -11.96
N SER A 45 -3.95 12.95 -11.92
CA SER A 45 -4.57 13.47 -10.70
C SER A 45 -5.50 12.47 -10.01
N ILE A 46 -5.82 11.33 -10.65
CA ILE A 46 -6.83 10.36 -10.18
C ILE A 46 -6.18 9.06 -9.65
N LEU A 47 -4.98 8.70 -10.11
CA LEU A 47 -4.40 7.36 -9.87
C LEU A 47 -3.12 7.32 -9.00
N LYS A 48 -2.68 8.44 -8.40
CA LYS A 48 -1.56 8.37 -7.45
C LYS A 48 -2.07 7.64 -6.20
N MET A 49 -1.60 6.42 -5.97
CA MET A 49 -1.96 5.66 -4.78
C MET A 49 -1.26 6.26 -3.57
N GLU A 50 -2.03 6.90 -2.69
CA GLU A 50 -1.55 7.34 -1.40
C GLU A 50 -1.65 6.19 -0.38
N PRO A 51 -0.87 6.23 0.72
CA PRO A 51 -0.94 5.23 1.79
C PRO A 51 -2.37 4.94 2.27
N ILE A 52 -3.24 5.95 2.33
CA ILE A 52 -4.64 5.77 2.71
C ILE A 52 -5.42 4.86 1.73
N ASP A 53 -5.16 4.98 0.43
CA ASP A 53 -5.82 4.20 -0.61
C ASP A 53 -5.45 2.72 -0.50
N MET A 54 -4.20 2.42 -0.11
CA MET A 54 -3.75 1.05 0.15
C MET A 54 -4.53 0.41 1.30
N PHE A 55 -4.79 1.15 2.37
CA PHE A 55 -5.59 0.68 3.50
C PHE A 55 -7.07 0.50 3.11
N MET A 56 -7.64 1.43 2.33
CA MET A 56 -9.01 1.30 1.84
C MET A 56 -9.18 0.10 0.90
N MET A 57 -8.20 -0.17 0.04
CA MET A 57 -8.19 -1.37 -0.80
C MET A 57 -8.16 -2.65 0.04
N ALA A 58 -7.35 -2.68 1.10
CA ALA A 58 -7.33 -3.80 2.04
C ALA A 58 -8.68 -3.97 2.78
N GLU A 59 -9.29 -2.88 3.24
CA GLU A 59 -10.62 -2.90 3.86
C GLU A 59 -11.68 -3.47 2.90
N ASN A 60 -11.69 -3.01 1.65
CA ASN A 60 -12.62 -3.50 0.63
C ASN A 60 -12.45 -5.00 0.36
N PHE A 61 -11.21 -5.50 0.35
CA PHE A 61 -10.95 -6.93 0.25
C PHE A 61 -11.58 -7.70 1.42
N PHE A 62 -11.35 -7.27 2.66
CA PHE A 62 -11.94 -7.92 3.83
C PHE A 62 -13.48 -7.85 3.84
N TYR A 63 -14.03 -6.71 3.43
CA TYR A 63 -15.48 -6.56 3.28
C TYR A 63 -16.06 -7.53 2.23
N SER A 64 -15.36 -7.72 1.11
CA SER A 64 -15.80 -8.62 0.02
C SER A 64 -15.92 -10.08 0.44
N ILE A 65 -15.18 -10.51 1.46
CA ILE A 65 -15.24 -11.86 2.04
C ILE A 65 -16.12 -11.94 3.30
N GLY A 66 -16.95 -10.92 3.54
CA GLY A 66 -17.94 -10.90 4.62
C GLY A 66 -17.40 -10.45 5.99
N MET A 67 -16.21 -9.88 6.05
CA MET A 67 -15.69 -9.29 7.29
C MET A 67 -16.22 -7.86 7.49
N LYS A 68 -16.06 -7.33 8.69
CA LYS A 68 -16.51 -5.97 9.05
C LYS A 68 -15.50 -4.93 8.57
N ASN A 69 -16.02 -3.77 8.19
CA ASN A 69 -15.21 -2.58 7.94
C ASN A 69 -14.46 -2.15 9.21
N MET A 70 -13.39 -1.39 9.01
CA MET A 70 -12.67 -0.71 10.08
C MET A 70 -13.55 0.32 10.77
N THR A 71 -13.24 0.60 12.03
CA THR A 71 -14.01 1.56 12.83
C THR A 71 -13.65 2.99 12.46
N ALA A 72 -14.57 3.94 12.70
CA ALA A 72 -14.25 5.37 12.56
C ALA A 72 -13.08 5.80 13.47
N ARG A 73 -12.87 5.10 14.60
CA ARG A 73 -11.75 5.34 15.50
C ARG A 73 -10.41 4.94 14.88
N PHE A 74 -10.37 3.81 14.17
CA PHE A 74 -9.18 3.38 13.44
C PHE A 74 -8.71 4.47 12.48
N TRP A 75 -9.59 4.90 11.57
CA TRP A 75 -9.24 5.93 10.57
C TRP A 75 -8.85 7.28 11.18
N LYS A 76 -9.44 7.65 12.32
CA LYS A 76 -9.13 8.90 13.01
C LYS A 76 -7.81 8.85 13.79
N ASN A 77 -7.49 7.70 14.38
CA ASN A 77 -6.45 7.59 15.41
C ASN A 77 -5.19 6.84 14.95
N SER A 78 -5.25 6.05 13.87
CA SER A 78 -4.11 5.30 13.33
C SER A 78 -3.07 6.21 12.68
N LEU A 79 -1.80 5.79 12.77
CA LEU A 79 -0.68 6.46 12.12
C LEU A 79 -0.34 5.75 10.80
N ILE A 80 -1.03 6.14 9.73
CA ILE A 80 -0.86 5.53 8.39
C ILE A 80 0.42 6.04 7.70
N GLU A 81 0.77 7.30 7.93
CA GLU A 81 1.97 7.93 7.35
C GLU A 81 2.93 8.44 8.42
N LYS A 82 4.20 8.54 8.06
CA LYS A 82 5.20 9.18 8.92
C LYS A 82 4.82 10.66 9.12
N PRO A 83 4.68 11.13 10.37
CA PRO A 83 4.42 12.55 10.65
C PRO A 83 5.51 13.46 10.06
N LYS A 84 5.09 14.61 9.52
CA LYS A 84 5.97 15.62 8.90
C LYS A 84 6.41 16.71 9.86
N ASP A 85 5.90 16.70 11.09
CA ASP A 85 6.16 17.71 12.12
C ASP A 85 7.43 17.45 12.95
N GLY A 86 8.28 16.52 12.51
CA GLY A 86 9.58 16.25 13.11
C GLY A 86 9.56 15.41 14.39
N ARG A 87 8.38 14.96 14.85
CA ARG A 87 8.29 14.05 16.00
C ARG A 87 8.98 12.72 15.71
N VAL A 88 9.63 12.14 16.72
CA VAL A 88 10.26 10.82 16.62
C VAL A 88 9.21 9.74 16.86
N VAL A 89 9.06 8.83 15.90
CA VAL A 89 8.15 7.69 15.96
C VAL A 89 8.88 6.40 15.60
N ASN A 90 8.43 5.28 16.16
CA ASN A 90 8.85 3.96 15.67
C ASN A 90 8.11 3.67 14.35
N CYS A 91 8.85 3.57 13.24
CA CYS A 91 8.29 3.30 11.92
C CYS A 91 8.12 1.80 11.62
N HIS A 92 8.46 0.89 12.55
CA HIS A 92 8.19 -0.53 12.34
C HIS A 92 6.68 -0.77 12.37
N ALA A 93 6.15 -1.38 11.30
CA ALA A 93 4.73 -1.65 11.19
C ALA A 93 4.25 -2.54 12.35
N SER A 94 3.15 -2.12 12.98
CA SER A 94 2.51 -2.84 14.08
C SER A 94 1.00 -2.63 14.01
N ALA A 95 0.25 -3.50 14.67
CA ALA A 95 -1.20 -3.38 14.84
C ALA A 95 -1.52 -3.48 16.33
N HIS A 96 -2.38 -2.59 16.82
CA HIS A 96 -2.64 -2.44 18.25
C HIS A 96 -4.13 -2.57 18.59
N SER A 97 -4.43 -3.37 19.61
CA SER A 97 -5.71 -3.34 20.32
C SER A 97 -5.54 -2.51 21.59
N MET A 98 -6.38 -1.49 21.78
CA MET A 98 -6.34 -0.67 22.99
C MET A 98 -7.09 -1.30 24.18
N VAL A 99 -7.52 -2.56 24.04
CA VAL A 99 -8.12 -3.39 25.09
C VAL A 99 -9.44 -2.84 25.66
N ASP A 100 -10.10 -1.92 24.95
CA ASP A 100 -11.44 -1.41 25.27
C ASP A 100 -12.54 -2.06 24.39
N GLY A 101 -12.15 -2.95 23.48
CA GLY A 101 -13.02 -3.62 22.51
C GLY A 101 -13.57 -2.70 21.41
N LYS A 102 -13.09 -1.45 21.31
CA LYS A 102 -13.64 -0.42 20.42
C LYS A 102 -12.57 0.34 19.63
N ASP A 103 -11.36 0.49 20.16
CA ASP A 103 -10.25 1.23 19.57
C ASP A 103 -9.13 0.25 19.15
N PHE A 104 -8.93 0.20 17.83
CA PHE A 104 -7.93 -0.61 17.14
C PHE A 104 -7.15 0.32 16.23
N ARG A 105 -5.84 0.16 16.12
CA ARG A 105 -4.98 1.08 15.37
C ARG A 105 -3.89 0.40 14.58
#